data_AF-A0A496UBX2-F1
#
_entry.id   AF-A0A496UBX2-F1
#
_cell.length_a   1.000
_cell.length_b   1.000
_cell.length_c   1.000
_cell.angle_alpha   90.00
_cell.angle_beta   90.00
_cell.angle_gamma   90.00
#
_symmetry.space_group_name_H-M   'P 1'
#
loop_
_entity.id
_entity.type
_entity.pdbx_description
1 polymer ?
#
loop_
_entity_poly.entity_id
_entity_poly.type
_entity_poly.pdbx_seq_one_letter_code
_entity_poly.pdbx_strand_id
1 'polypeptide(L)'
;MSPLFQYDLQLLKYVNLKLASPLLTKVMLTVTDKHNWYPFIVVAVVLLLFAGRKLPHRGNWFTRVNPRVFVFGLILCIALTDQAGTLLKHNVYRIRPNRDEEVATQLDCHLHTGGRRSFPSNHAANSAGLAVFTSLVYPPAAVPALLFSFVVGFSRVYLAVHYPSDVIAGWMIGALSGFAVWLVLRKKLGRTGITGFANMFRFHQHQVTGNPGEPWTAESWLSLDGYRVNGFLLPGSEKLVVFAHGLGGSMLSRVELAEKLRDKNGASFLLVPLRGTDAHPVKLATGGVNEVHDILGALKFAVDSGYRTGNIAVYGSSMGGSAALKSCSLAGELIPAGIVVHGAYSSFFASAVRRTGRAGELLLKLLMPGWAVRNLAEFRPVFWLSFLDRRCGVEYIYGDGDRISPPEEGELMADATRSESCRVVVIEGCGHPTGRNASEAALLAVLSQSLNRIWNR
;
A
#
# COMPACT_ATOMS: atom_id res chain seq x y z
N MET A 1 27.36 40.50 -30.47
CA MET A 1 26.83 39.57 -29.43
C MET A 1 25.41 39.99 -29.10
N SER A 2 24.49 39.05 -28.88
CA SER A 2 23.13 39.40 -28.43
C SER A 2 23.18 40.01 -27.02
N PRO A 3 22.25 40.92 -26.67
CA PRO A 3 22.18 41.49 -25.31
C PRO A 3 22.11 40.41 -24.23
N LEU A 4 21.34 39.35 -24.49
CA LEU A 4 21.21 38.20 -23.58
C LEU A 4 22.56 37.52 -23.30
N PHE A 5 23.40 37.31 -24.32
CA PHE A 5 24.70 36.68 -24.15
C PHE A 5 25.65 37.55 -23.31
N GLN A 6 25.60 38.88 -23.49
CA GLN A 6 26.43 39.80 -22.71
C GLN A 6 26.05 39.77 -21.22
N TYR A 7 24.75 39.78 -20.90
CA TYR A 7 24.29 39.63 -19.52
C TYR A 7 24.69 38.28 -18.91
N ASP A 8 24.55 37.20 -19.67
CA ASP A 8 24.95 35.85 -19.23
C ASP A 8 26.44 35.77 -18.90
N LEU A 9 27.27 36.36 -19.75
CA LEU A 9 28.73 36.39 -19.57
C LEU A 9 29.14 37.31 -18.42
N GLN A 10 28.51 38.47 -18.25
CA GLN A 10 28.77 39.36 -17.13
C GLN A 10 28.44 38.70 -15.78
N LEU A 11 27.26 38.06 -15.69
CA LEU A 11 26.86 37.35 -14.48
C LEU A 11 27.75 36.13 -14.21
N LEU A 12 28.13 35.40 -15.26
CA LEU A 12 29.11 34.30 -15.15
C LEU A 12 30.44 34.79 -14.58
N LYS A 13 31.02 35.85 -15.15
CA LYS A 13 32.28 36.45 -14.68
C LYS A 13 32.17 36.91 -13.22
N TYR A 14 31.06 37.54 -12.86
CA TYR A 14 30.83 37.96 -11.48
C TYR A 14 30.86 36.77 -10.53
N VAL A 15 30.08 35.73 -10.79
CA VAL A 15 30.01 34.53 -9.94
C VAL A 15 31.34 33.79 -9.89
N ASN A 16 31.98 33.58 -11.04
CA ASN A 16 33.22 32.80 -11.14
C ASN A 16 34.42 33.55 -10.53
N LEU A 17 34.54 34.87 -10.71
CA LEU A 17 35.73 35.61 -10.28
C LEU A 17 35.57 36.30 -8.92
N LYS A 18 34.39 36.87 -8.62
CA LYS A 18 34.19 37.65 -7.38
C LYS A 18 33.85 36.79 -6.18
N LEU A 19 33.24 35.63 -6.40
CA LEU A 19 32.92 34.69 -5.31
C LEU A 19 34.01 33.62 -5.13
N ALA A 20 35.06 33.64 -5.95
CA ALA A 20 36.12 32.64 -5.91
C ALA A 20 36.82 32.61 -4.54
N SER A 21 36.88 31.41 -3.95
CA SER A 21 37.78 31.14 -2.82
C SER A 21 38.21 29.67 -2.83
N PRO A 22 39.41 29.33 -2.30
CA PRO A 22 39.90 27.95 -2.32
C PRO A 22 38.94 26.94 -1.67
N LEU A 23 38.32 27.34 -0.54
CA LEU A 23 37.35 26.51 0.16
C LEU A 23 36.08 26.31 -0.66
N LEU A 24 35.49 27.40 -1.18
CA LEU A 24 34.26 27.33 -1.96
C LEU A 24 34.49 26.54 -3.26
N THR A 25 35.63 26.71 -3.92
CA THR A 25 36.02 25.94 -5.10
C THR A 25 36.07 24.44 -4.80
N LYS A 26 36.68 24.04 -3.68
CA LYS A 26 36.71 22.63 -3.26
C LYS A 26 35.30 22.08 -3.00
N VAL A 27 34.44 22.85 -2.34
CA VAL A 27 33.03 22.49 -2.11
C VAL A 27 32.29 22.32 -3.43
N MET A 28 32.42 23.27 -4.36
CA MET A 28 31.73 23.23 -5.66
C MET A 28 32.21 22.06 -6.53
N LEU A 29 33.51 21.76 -6.52
CA LEU A 29 34.06 20.58 -7.18
C LEU A 29 33.50 19.28 -6.58
N THR A 30 33.35 19.23 -5.25
CA THR A 30 32.79 18.07 -4.55
C THR A 30 31.31 17.86 -4.89
N VAL A 31 30.52 18.93 -4.83
CA VAL A 31 29.07 18.88 -5.08
C VAL A 31 28.77 18.47 -6.53
N THR A 32 29.52 19.00 -7.50
CA THR A 32 29.22 18.73 -8.91
C THR A 32 29.66 17.35 -9.38
N ASP A 33 30.58 16.68 -8.70
CA ASP A 33 31.04 15.35 -9.09
C ASP A 33 30.06 14.27 -8.65
N LYS A 34 29.42 13.62 -9.62
CA LYS A 34 28.44 12.56 -9.40
C LYS A 34 28.99 11.35 -8.64
N HIS A 35 30.30 11.06 -8.74
CA HIS A 35 30.90 9.89 -8.08
C HIS A 35 30.85 10.00 -6.56
N ASN A 36 30.94 11.23 -6.04
CA ASN A 36 30.83 11.51 -4.61
C ASN A 36 29.46 11.15 -4.05
N TRP A 37 28.42 11.13 -4.89
CA TRP A 37 27.05 10.85 -4.49
C TRP A 37 26.64 9.39 -4.64
N TYR A 38 27.35 8.57 -5.45
CA TYR A 38 26.98 7.17 -5.68
C TYR A 38 26.88 6.34 -4.38
N PRO A 39 27.81 6.41 -3.42
CA PRO A 39 27.69 5.63 -2.19
C PRO A 39 26.41 5.99 -1.40
N PHE A 40 26.10 7.28 -1.30
CA PHE A 40 24.90 7.75 -0.61
C PHE A 40 23.60 7.37 -1.34
N ILE A 41 23.60 7.45 -2.68
CA ILE A 41 22.47 7.03 -3.51
C ILE A 41 22.24 5.52 -3.39
N VAL A 42 23.30 4.71 -3.46
CA VAL A 42 23.20 3.24 -3.32
C VAL A 42 22.67 2.88 -1.94
N VAL A 43 23.22 3.46 -0.87
CA VAL A 43 22.73 3.24 0.50
C VAL A 43 21.27 3.69 0.63
N ALA A 44 20.89 4.86 0.10
CA ALA A 44 19.52 5.35 0.14
C ALA A 44 18.55 4.43 -0.63
N VAL A 45 18.93 3.96 -1.82
CA VAL A 45 18.12 3.02 -2.63
C VAL A 45 17.99 1.68 -1.92
N VAL A 46 19.08 1.12 -1.38
CA VAL A 46 19.07 -0.12 -0.59
C VAL A 46 18.17 0.06 0.63
N LEU A 47 18.36 1.10 1.45
CA LEU A 47 17.50 1.38 2.60
C LEU A 47 16.04 1.59 2.20
N LEU A 48 15.74 2.26 1.08
CA LEU A 48 14.36 2.42 0.60
C LEU A 48 13.75 1.10 0.11
N LEU A 49 14.52 0.23 -0.54
CA LEU A 49 14.05 -1.06 -1.05
C LEU A 49 13.87 -2.10 0.07
N PHE A 50 14.76 -2.10 1.08
CA PHE A 50 14.72 -3.02 2.23
C PHE A 50 13.86 -2.50 3.39
N ALA A 51 13.91 -1.20 3.70
CA ALA A 51 13.20 -0.58 4.83
C ALA A 51 11.93 0.20 4.44
N GLY A 52 11.61 0.38 3.15
CA GLY A 52 10.45 1.16 2.69
C GLY A 52 9.06 0.59 3.04
N ARG A 53 9.00 -0.57 3.73
CA ARG A 53 7.80 -1.06 4.41
C ARG A 53 7.71 -0.66 5.91
N LYS A 54 8.80 -0.18 6.51
CA LYS A 54 8.98 0.02 7.95
C LYS A 54 9.44 1.42 8.38
N LEU A 55 9.85 2.31 7.46
CA LEU A 55 10.31 3.65 7.85
C LEU A 55 9.15 4.54 8.33
N PRO A 56 9.22 5.11 9.55
CA PRO A 56 8.23 6.02 10.06
C PRO A 56 8.41 7.41 9.44
N HIS A 57 7.29 8.06 9.10
CA HIS A 57 7.28 9.42 8.58
C HIS A 57 6.52 10.34 9.55
N ARG A 58 7.22 11.26 10.20
CA ARG A 58 6.65 12.38 10.98
C ARG A 58 6.77 13.64 10.09
N GLY A 59 5.71 14.39 9.75
CA GLY A 59 4.49 14.67 10.50
C GLY A 59 3.19 14.60 9.71
N ASN A 60 3.06 13.71 8.72
CA ASN A 60 1.75 13.19 8.32
C ASN A 60 1.90 11.73 7.86
N TRP A 61 1.40 10.80 8.68
CA TRP A 61 1.68 9.36 8.64
C TRP A 61 0.86 8.56 7.60
N PHE A 62 0.04 9.25 6.80
CA PHE A 62 -1.05 8.64 6.05
C PHE A 62 -0.83 8.38 4.55
N THR A 63 0.25 8.87 3.95
CA THR A 63 0.58 8.54 2.55
C THR A 63 1.77 7.60 2.50
N ARG A 64 1.49 6.29 2.50
CA ARG A 64 2.48 5.25 2.25
C ARG A 64 2.86 5.26 0.78
N VAL A 65 3.96 5.93 0.44
CA VAL A 65 4.52 5.90 -0.91
C VAL A 65 5.15 4.53 -1.14
N ASN A 66 4.75 3.85 -2.22
CA ASN A 66 5.40 2.59 -2.60
C ASN A 66 6.87 2.88 -2.98
N PRO A 67 7.88 2.40 -2.22
CA PRO A 67 9.29 2.76 -2.42
C PRO A 67 9.80 2.33 -3.80
N ARG A 68 9.25 1.25 -4.37
CA ARG A 68 9.62 0.76 -5.70
C ARG A 68 9.14 1.72 -6.79
N VAL A 69 7.92 2.24 -6.64
CA VAL A 69 7.35 3.23 -7.59
C VAL A 69 8.08 4.56 -7.47
N PHE A 70 8.49 4.93 -6.25
CA PHE A 70 9.31 6.12 -6.03
C PHE A 70 10.68 6.01 -6.70
N VAL A 71 11.42 4.93 -6.45
CA VAL A 71 12.73 4.67 -7.11
C VAL A 71 12.58 4.62 -8.62
N PHE A 72 11.55 3.92 -9.13
CA PHE A 72 11.25 3.90 -10.56
C PHE A 72 10.99 5.31 -11.12
N GLY A 73 10.25 6.15 -10.38
CA GLY A 73 10.02 7.54 -10.74
C GLY A 73 11.31 8.37 -10.79
N LEU A 74 12.24 8.18 -9.85
CA LEU A 74 13.55 8.86 -9.88
C LEU A 74 14.36 8.46 -11.12
N ILE A 75 14.39 7.17 -11.46
CA ILE A 75 15.05 6.66 -12.67
C ILE A 75 14.41 7.28 -13.92
N LEU A 76 13.07 7.33 -13.98
CA LEU A 76 12.35 7.91 -15.10
C LEU A 76 12.61 9.41 -15.25
N CYS A 77 12.75 10.14 -14.13
CA CYS A 77 13.13 11.55 -14.16
C CYS A 77 14.48 11.74 -14.84
N ILE A 78 15.52 11.00 -14.42
CA ILE A 78 16.87 11.08 -15.02
C ILE A 78 16.83 10.73 -16.51
N ALA A 79 16.14 9.64 -16.87
CA ALA A 79 16.02 9.22 -18.26
C ALA A 79 15.36 10.30 -19.13
N LEU A 80 14.27 10.91 -18.66
CA LEU A 80 13.57 11.96 -19.41
C LEU A 80 14.41 13.25 -19.53
N THR A 81 15.07 13.68 -18.45
CA THR A 81 15.88 14.89 -18.46
C THR A 81 17.13 14.75 -19.32
N ASP A 82 17.79 13.58 -19.30
CA ASP A 82 18.96 13.32 -20.15
C ASP A 82 18.57 13.22 -21.63
N GLN A 83 17.42 12.63 -21.96
CA GLN A 83 16.94 12.58 -23.34
C GLN A 83 16.56 13.97 -23.85
N ALA A 84 15.81 14.76 -23.07
CA ALA A 84 15.48 16.13 -23.43
C ALA A 84 16.74 17.00 -23.59
N GLY A 85 17.71 16.88 -22.67
CA GLY A 85 18.98 17.59 -22.74
C GLY A 85 19.81 17.20 -23.96
N THR A 86 19.86 15.91 -24.31
CA THR A 86 20.58 15.42 -25.48
C THR A 86 19.96 15.98 -26.76
N LEU A 87 18.64 15.87 -26.93
CA LEU A 87 17.93 16.41 -28.10
C LEU A 87 18.20 17.91 -28.28
N LEU A 88 18.09 18.71 -27.23
CA LEU A 88 18.33 20.15 -27.30
C LEU A 88 19.81 20.50 -27.57
N LYS A 89 20.75 19.71 -27.02
CA LYS A 89 22.19 19.86 -27.32
C LYS A 89 22.50 19.66 -28.79
N HIS A 90 21.75 18.82 -29.50
CA HIS A 90 21.92 18.62 -30.94
C HIS A 90 21.27 19.73 -31.79
N ASN A 91 20.54 20.67 -31.20
CA ASN A 91 19.85 21.71 -31.95
C ASN A 91 20.43 23.11 -31.70
N VAL A 92 20.91 23.41 -30.49
CA VAL A 92 21.34 24.79 -30.12
C VAL A 92 22.85 25.02 -30.28
N TYR A 93 23.68 23.97 -30.22
CA TYR A 93 25.14 24.01 -30.43
C TYR A 93 25.94 25.11 -29.70
N ARG A 94 25.43 25.64 -28.58
CA ARG A 94 26.15 26.64 -27.78
C ARG A 94 27.44 26.05 -27.18
N ILE A 95 28.56 26.75 -27.32
CA ILE A 95 29.87 26.35 -26.75
C ILE A 95 29.87 26.59 -25.24
N ARG A 96 30.61 25.79 -24.47
CA ARG A 96 30.81 26.01 -23.02
C ARG A 96 31.81 27.12 -22.75
N PRO A 97 31.64 27.93 -21.69
CA PRO A 97 32.57 29.01 -21.38
C PRO A 97 34.01 28.51 -21.22
N ASN A 98 34.23 27.39 -20.52
CA ASN A 98 35.55 26.76 -20.37
C ASN A 98 36.11 26.07 -21.63
N ARG A 99 35.38 26.06 -22.75
CA ARG A 99 35.78 25.44 -24.03
C ARG A 99 35.83 26.43 -25.19
N ASP A 100 35.41 27.65 -24.95
CA ASP A 100 35.51 28.77 -25.87
C ASP A 100 36.86 29.46 -25.60
N GLU A 101 37.72 29.53 -26.61
CA GLU A 101 39.10 30.01 -26.46
C GLU A 101 39.15 31.48 -26.02
N GLU A 102 38.22 32.30 -26.47
CA GLU A 102 38.18 33.73 -26.13
C GLU A 102 37.57 33.93 -24.73
N VAL A 103 36.50 33.20 -24.41
CA VAL A 103 35.80 33.34 -23.11
C VAL A 103 36.59 32.70 -21.97
N ALA A 104 37.23 31.55 -22.19
CA ALA A 104 37.94 30.80 -21.16
C ALA A 104 39.15 31.58 -20.60
N THR A 105 39.81 32.41 -21.41
CA THR A 105 40.93 33.27 -20.95
C THR A 105 40.49 34.34 -19.94
N GLN A 106 39.18 34.59 -19.83
CA GLN A 106 38.59 35.62 -18.98
C GLN A 106 37.95 35.03 -17.71
N LEU A 107 38.14 33.74 -17.44
CA LEU A 107 37.49 32.98 -16.37
C LEU A 107 38.49 32.07 -15.65
N ASP A 108 38.20 31.76 -14.39
CA ASP A 108 38.93 30.75 -13.62
C ASP A 108 38.30 29.36 -13.81
N CYS A 109 38.90 28.55 -14.68
CA CYS A 109 38.35 27.29 -15.15
C CYS A 109 38.94 26.09 -14.40
N HIS A 110 38.38 25.76 -13.23
CA HIS A 110 38.86 24.64 -12.40
C HIS A 110 38.40 23.24 -12.86
N LEU A 111 37.43 23.13 -13.78
CA LEU A 111 36.84 21.85 -14.17
C LEU A 111 36.90 21.63 -15.69
N HIS A 112 37.62 20.58 -16.11
CA HIS A 112 37.63 20.13 -17.50
C HIS A 112 36.48 19.15 -17.77
N THR A 113 35.61 19.51 -18.72
CA THR A 113 34.45 18.67 -19.08
C THR A 113 34.63 18.07 -20.46
N GLY A 114 34.39 16.76 -20.65
CA GLY A 114 34.60 16.06 -21.93
C GLY A 114 33.78 16.58 -23.13
N GLY A 115 32.63 17.23 -22.91
CA GLY A 115 31.77 17.75 -23.99
C GLY A 115 31.97 19.24 -24.28
N ARG A 116 31.83 19.65 -25.56
CA ARG A 116 31.88 21.06 -26.01
C ARG A 116 30.56 21.83 -25.87
N ARG A 117 29.42 21.15 -25.80
CA ARG A 117 28.08 21.77 -25.85
C ARG A 117 27.54 22.15 -24.46
N SER A 118 27.14 23.40 -24.29
CA SER A 118 26.71 23.98 -23.02
C SER A 118 25.22 23.88 -22.77
N PHE A 119 24.38 24.28 -23.73
CA PHE A 119 22.94 24.36 -23.55
C PHE A 119 22.21 23.02 -23.77
N PRO A 120 21.24 22.63 -22.93
CA PRO A 120 21.05 23.05 -21.54
C PRO A 120 22.01 22.32 -20.58
N SER A 121 22.05 22.71 -19.31
CA SER A 121 22.82 22.00 -18.29
C SER A 121 22.09 20.72 -17.82
N ASN A 122 22.60 19.54 -18.18
CA ASN A 122 22.02 18.26 -17.71
C ASN A 122 22.12 18.09 -16.19
N HIS A 123 23.17 18.62 -15.53
CA HIS A 123 23.28 18.52 -14.06
C HIS A 123 22.18 19.35 -13.37
N ALA A 124 21.85 20.52 -13.93
CA ALA A 124 20.74 21.33 -13.44
C ALA A 124 19.39 20.65 -13.74
N ALA A 125 19.21 20.08 -14.94
CA ALA A 125 17.99 19.36 -15.31
C ALA A 125 17.73 18.12 -14.45
N ASN A 126 18.73 17.25 -14.29
CA ASN A 126 18.60 16.02 -13.53
C ASN A 126 18.31 16.33 -12.05
N SER A 127 19.04 17.28 -11.44
CA SER A 127 18.82 17.65 -10.04
C SER A 127 17.45 18.29 -9.81
N ALA A 128 16.97 19.14 -10.72
CA ALA A 128 15.64 19.75 -10.59
C ALA A 128 14.51 18.73 -10.82
N GLY A 129 14.66 17.80 -11.76
CA GLY A 129 13.68 16.74 -11.99
C GLY A 129 13.51 15.84 -10.77
N LEU A 130 14.63 15.41 -10.18
CA LEU A 130 14.63 14.66 -8.92
C LEU A 130 14.04 15.47 -7.76
N ALA A 131 14.41 16.75 -7.64
CA ALA A 131 13.94 17.62 -6.57
C ALA A 131 12.43 17.89 -6.65
N VAL A 132 11.90 18.23 -7.83
CA VAL A 132 10.46 18.47 -8.02
C VAL A 132 9.65 17.20 -7.83
N PHE A 133 10.07 16.07 -8.41
CA PHE A 133 9.39 14.79 -8.18
C PHE A 133 9.38 14.40 -6.70
N THR A 134 10.53 14.52 -6.02
CA THR A 134 10.64 14.23 -4.57
C THR A 134 9.78 15.19 -3.75
N SER A 135 9.76 16.48 -4.06
CA SER A 135 8.93 17.48 -3.36
C SER A 135 7.44 17.18 -3.46
N LEU A 136 6.99 16.74 -4.63
CA LEU A 136 5.58 16.41 -4.89
C LEU A 136 5.16 15.05 -4.29
N VAL A 137 6.11 14.13 -4.09
CA VAL A 137 5.87 12.81 -3.48
C VAL A 137 6.06 12.84 -1.96
N TYR A 138 7.00 13.64 -1.47
CA TYR A 138 7.44 13.74 -0.09
C TYR A 138 7.66 15.24 0.26
N PRO A 139 6.58 15.98 0.61
CA PRO A 139 6.67 17.41 0.89
C PRO A 139 7.69 17.82 1.96
N PRO A 140 7.93 17.06 3.05
CA PRO A 140 8.95 17.44 4.04
C PRO A 140 10.39 17.46 3.51
N ALA A 141 10.65 16.79 2.38
CA ALA A 141 11.96 16.82 1.72
C ALA A 141 12.03 17.91 0.64
N ALA A 142 10.97 18.70 0.42
CA ALA A 142 10.94 19.69 -0.64
C ALA A 142 12.03 20.76 -0.47
N VAL A 143 12.12 21.36 0.72
CA VAL A 143 13.15 22.37 1.03
C VAL A 143 14.57 21.82 0.81
N PRO A 144 14.99 20.71 1.45
CA PRO A 144 16.34 20.20 1.24
C PRO A 144 16.60 19.75 -0.21
N ALA A 145 15.62 19.18 -0.91
CA ALA A 145 15.80 18.74 -2.30
C ALA A 145 15.93 19.92 -3.28
N LEU A 146 15.12 20.97 -3.12
CA LEU A 146 15.19 22.18 -3.95
C LEU A 146 16.47 22.96 -3.67
N LEU A 147 16.88 23.09 -2.40
CA LEU A 147 18.16 23.68 -2.03
C LEU A 147 19.33 22.91 -2.66
N PHE A 148 19.29 21.57 -2.61
CA PHE A 148 20.31 20.76 -3.25
C PHE A 148 20.40 21.00 -4.76
N SER A 149 19.25 21.03 -5.46
CA SER A 149 19.21 21.34 -6.90
C SER A 149 19.74 22.74 -7.22
N PHE A 150 19.46 23.72 -6.35
CA PHE A 150 19.99 25.06 -6.48
C PHE A 150 21.52 25.07 -6.36
N VAL A 151 22.09 24.44 -5.33
CA VAL A 151 23.55 24.37 -5.13
C VAL A 151 24.22 23.64 -6.29
N VAL A 152 23.63 22.55 -6.80
CA VAL A 152 24.12 21.85 -7.99
C VAL A 152 24.15 22.79 -9.19
N GLY A 153 23.07 23.52 -9.49
CA GLY A 153 23.05 24.49 -10.60
C GLY A 153 24.06 25.63 -10.41
N PHE A 154 24.14 26.20 -9.21
CA PHE A 154 25.10 27.26 -8.87
C PHE A 154 26.54 26.82 -9.10
N SER A 155 26.91 25.60 -8.69
CA SER A 155 28.25 25.03 -8.91
C SER A 155 28.66 25.05 -10.39
N ARG A 156 27.71 24.90 -11.32
CA ARG A 156 27.98 24.88 -12.77
C ARG A 156 28.35 26.25 -13.32
N VAL A 157 27.75 27.31 -12.77
CA VAL A 157 28.09 28.69 -13.11
C VAL A 157 29.42 29.07 -12.44
N TYR A 158 29.55 28.76 -11.15
CA TYR A 158 30.77 29.02 -10.38
C TYR A 158 32.03 28.41 -11.02
N LEU A 159 31.95 27.18 -11.52
CA LEU A 159 33.08 26.49 -12.16
C LEU A 159 33.28 26.82 -13.65
N ALA A 160 32.60 27.85 -14.17
CA ALA A 160 32.72 28.29 -15.57
C ALA A 160 32.38 27.23 -16.64
N VAL A 161 31.58 26.22 -16.29
CA VAL A 161 31.23 25.10 -17.20
C VAL A 161 29.91 25.30 -17.92
N HIS A 162 29.07 26.23 -17.45
CA HIS A 162 27.79 26.61 -18.06
C HIS A 162 27.49 28.09 -17.82
N TYR A 163 26.77 28.71 -18.76
CA TYR A 163 26.22 30.04 -18.55
C TYR A 163 24.98 29.99 -17.64
N PRO A 164 24.62 31.08 -16.93
CA PRO A 164 23.42 31.14 -16.10
C PRO A 164 22.14 30.71 -16.82
N SER A 165 21.92 31.15 -18.06
CA SER A 165 20.74 30.75 -18.84
C SER A 165 20.70 29.25 -19.18
N ASP A 166 21.86 28.58 -19.33
CA ASP A 166 21.91 27.12 -19.53
C ASP A 166 21.41 26.37 -18.29
N VAL A 167 21.67 26.92 -17.10
CA VAL A 167 21.24 26.37 -15.81
C VAL A 167 19.76 26.61 -15.59
N ILE A 168 19.26 27.82 -15.87
CA ILE A 168 17.83 28.15 -15.79
C ILE A 168 17.02 27.24 -16.72
N ALA A 169 17.45 27.10 -17.98
CA ALA A 169 16.79 26.20 -18.92
C ALA A 169 16.85 24.74 -18.45
N GLY A 170 17.98 24.31 -17.88
CA GLY A 170 18.10 23.01 -17.24
C GLY A 170 17.06 22.80 -16.13
N TRP A 171 16.97 23.73 -15.18
CA TRP A 171 15.98 23.66 -14.09
C TRP A 171 14.54 23.61 -14.60
N MET A 172 14.19 24.37 -15.64
CA MET A 172 12.85 24.32 -16.25
C MET A 172 12.55 22.94 -16.84
N ILE A 173 13.48 22.37 -17.62
CA ILE A 173 13.34 21.03 -18.20
C ILE A 173 13.18 19.98 -17.09
N GLY A 174 14.02 20.09 -16.05
CA GLY A 174 13.95 19.24 -14.87
C GLY A 174 12.59 19.31 -14.19
N ALA A 175 12.14 20.51 -13.83
CA ALA A 175 10.87 20.74 -13.15
C ALA A 175 9.67 20.18 -13.93
N LEU A 176 9.63 20.42 -15.25
CA LEU A 176 8.58 19.88 -16.13
C LEU A 176 8.62 18.35 -16.18
N SER A 177 9.82 17.76 -16.29
CA SER A 177 9.99 16.31 -16.32
C SER A 177 9.57 15.66 -15.00
N GLY A 178 10.02 16.20 -13.87
CA GLY A 178 9.65 15.73 -12.54
C GLY A 178 8.15 15.83 -12.27
N PHE A 179 7.52 16.93 -12.69
CA PHE A 179 6.07 17.10 -12.62
C PHE A 179 5.32 16.09 -13.51
N ALA A 180 5.76 15.88 -14.75
CA ALA A 180 5.16 14.92 -15.67
C ALA A 180 5.24 13.47 -15.14
N VAL A 181 6.40 13.07 -14.60
CA VAL A 181 6.58 11.76 -13.98
C VAL A 181 5.66 11.60 -12.77
N TRP A 182 5.58 12.62 -11.90
CA TRP A 182 4.61 12.62 -10.80
C TRP A 182 3.18 12.50 -11.32
N LEU A 183 2.80 13.23 -12.35
CA LEU A 183 1.44 13.23 -12.92
C LEU A 183 1.03 11.83 -13.40
N VAL A 184 1.94 11.09 -14.02
CA VAL A 184 1.73 9.72 -14.50
C VAL A 184 1.70 8.73 -13.32
N LEU A 185 2.60 8.87 -12.35
CA LEU A 185 2.77 7.92 -11.27
C LEU A 185 1.87 8.19 -10.05
N ARG A 186 1.25 9.37 -9.90
CA ARG A 186 0.49 9.77 -8.69
C ARG A 186 -0.59 8.78 -8.28
N LYS A 187 -1.27 8.14 -9.24
CA LYS A 187 -2.28 7.10 -8.98
C LYS A 187 -1.67 5.79 -8.44
N LYS A 188 -0.42 5.48 -8.80
CA LYS A 188 0.32 4.29 -8.36
C LYS A 188 1.12 4.56 -7.08
N LEU A 189 1.54 5.80 -6.84
CA LEU A 189 2.23 6.25 -5.64
C LEU A 189 1.35 6.12 -4.39
N GLY A 190 0.02 6.32 -4.52
CA GLY A 190 -0.95 6.24 -3.42
C GLY A 190 -1.62 4.88 -3.19
N ARG A 191 -1.14 3.78 -3.81
CA ARG A 191 -1.80 2.46 -3.76
C ARG A 191 -1.69 1.70 -2.43
N THR A 192 -1.38 2.39 -1.34
CA THR A 192 -1.66 1.95 0.03
C THR A 192 -2.05 3.14 0.90
N GLY A 193 -3.35 3.42 1.03
CA GLY A 193 -3.91 4.56 1.78
C GLY A 193 -5.44 4.65 1.65
N ILE A 194 -6.07 5.68 2.22
CA ILE A 194 -7.55 5.86 2.24
C ILE A 194 -8.16 5.87 0.84
N THR A 195 -7.48 6.43 -0.17
CA THR A 195 -7.93 6.41 -1.57
C THR A 195 -7.88 5.01 -2.19
N GLY A 196 -6.82 4.24 -1.92
CA GLY A 196 -6.74 2.82 -2.31
C GLY A 196 -7.84 1.99 -1.64
N PHE A 197 -8.12 2.28 -0.37
CA PHE A 197 -9.20 1.65 0.39
C PHE A 197 -10.59 2.01 -0.15
N ALA A 198 -10.88 3.29 -0.37
CA ALA A 198 -12.12 3.77 -0.96
C ALA A 198 -12.34 3.20 -2.39
N ASN A 199 -11.25 3.07 -3.15
CA ASN A 199 -11.30 2.50 -4.49
C ASN A 199 -11.73 1.03 -4.50
N MET A 200 -11.62 0.28 -3.39
CA MET A 200 -12.13 -1.10 -3.32
C MET A 200 -13.67 -1.18 -3.43
N PHE A 201 -14.34 -0.06 -3.16
CA PHE A 201 -15.80 0.09 -3.29
C PHE A 201 -16.21 0.76 -4.61
N ARG A 202 -15.26 1.31 -5.38
CA ARG A 202 -15.51 1.99 -6.67
C ARG A 202 -14.99 1.21 -7.87
N PHE A 203 -13.91 0.46 -7.68
CA PHE A 203 -13.10 -0.15 -8.72
C PHE A 203 -12.59 -1.54 -8.28
N HIS A 204 -12.10 -2.31 -9.24
CA HIS A 204 -11.73 -3.72 -9.05
C HIS A 204 -10.53 -3.87 -8.10
N GLN A 205 -10.57 -4.85 -7.18
CA GLN A 205 -9.33 -5.28 -6.49
C GLN A 205 -8.50 -6.21 -7.38
N HIS A 206 -7.25 -6.46 -6.97
CA HIS A 206 -6.41 -7.46 -7.64
C HIS A 206 -7.03 -8.84 -7.45
N GLN A 207 -7.38 -9.48 -8.56
CA GLN A 207 -7.75 -10.90 -8.55
C GLN A 207 -6.47 -11.71 -8.38
N VAL A 208 -6.37 -12.42 -7.27
CA VAL A 208 -5.31 -13.40 -7.06
C VAL A 208 -5.83 -14.70 -7.68
N THR A 209 -5.30 -15.05 -8.84
CA THR A 209 -5.56 -16.34 -9.49
C THR A 209 -4.38 -17.26 -9.17
N GLY A 210 -4.61 -18.29 -8.38
CA GLY A 210 -3.62 -19.30 -8.04
C GLY A 210 -4.31 -20.58 -7.58
N ASN A 211 -3.62 -21.70 -7.72
CA ASN A 211 -4.05 -22.99 -7.21
C ASN A 211 -3.08 -23.36 -6.07
N PRO A 212 -3.57 -23.66 -4.85
CA PRO A 212 -2.72 -24.09 -3.75
C PRO A 212 -2.01 -25.43 -4.01
N GLY A 213 -2.44 -26.21 -5.00
CA GLY A 213 -1.86 -27.51 -5.34
C GLY A 213 -2.39 -28.62 -4.43
N GLU A 214 -1.89 -29.85 -4.60
CA GLU A 214 -2.26 -30.95 -3.72
C GLU A 214 -1.90 -30.61 -2.26
N PRO A 215 -2.74 -31.00 -1.27
CA PRO A 215 -3.90 -31.90 -1.39
C PRO A 215 -5.25 -31.16 -1.55
N TRP A 216 -5.26 -29.92 -2.02
CA TRP A 216 -6.48 -29.14 -2.19
C TRP A 216 -7.26 -29.53 -3.45
N THR A 217 -8.58 -29.58 -3.36
CA THR A 217 -9.49 -29.73 -4.49
C THR A 217 -10.16 -28.40 -4.83
N ALA A 218 -10.34 -28.13 -6.13
CA ALA A 218 -11.06 -26.95 -6.59
C ALA A 218 -12.55 -27.25 -6.61
N GLU A 219 -13.34 -26.41 -5.93
CA GLU A 219 -14.78 -26.58 -5.78
C GLU A 219 -15.53 -25.37 -6.36
N SER A 220 -16.74 -25.58 -6.88
CA SER A 220 -17.56 -24.52 -7.47
C SER A 220 -18.99 -24.58 -6.94
N TRP A 221 -19.52 -23.44 -6.51
CA TRP A 221 -20.88 -23.32 -5.99
C TRP A 221 -21.51 -21.97 -6.34
N LEU A 222 -22.79 -21.81 -6.01
CA LEU A 222 -23.49 -20.53 -6.13
C LEU A 222 -23.45 -19.80 -4.79
N SER A 223 -23.09 -18.50 -4.82
CA SER A 223 -23.43 -17.59 -3.74
C SER A 223 -24.95 -17.53 -3.58
N LEU A 224 -25.44 -17.13 -2.41
CA LEU A 224 -26.89 -17.07 -2.16
C LEU A 224 -27.64 -16.11 -3.11
N ASP A 225 -26.95 -15.09 -3.62
CA ASP A 225 -27.46 -14.14 -4.62
C ASP A 225 -27.20 -14.58 -6.08
N GLY A 226 -26.83 -15.85 -6.31
CA GLY A 226 -26.84 -16.49 -7.62
C GLY A 226 -25.55 -16.40 -8.44
N TYR A 227 -24.44 -15.93 -7.87
CA TYR A 227 -23.16 -15.88 -8.58
C TYR A 227 -22.41 -17.19 -8.45
N ARG A 228 -21.91 -17.73 -9.57
CA ARG A 228 -21.00 -18.88 -9.55
C ARG A 228 -19.62 -18.45 -9.06
N VAL A 229 -19.12 -19.13 -8.03
CA VAL A 229 -17.83 -18.86 -7.41
C VAL A 229 -16.99 -20.13 -7.35
N ASN A 230 -15.67 -19.97 -7.33
CA ASN A 230 -14.72 -21.09 -7.29
C ASN A 230 -13.81 -20.94 -6.08
N GLY A 231 -13.90 -21.88 -5.16
CA GLY A 231 -13.04 -21.94 -3.97
C GLY A 231 -12.22 -23.21 -3.93
N PHE A 232 -11.62 -23.47 -2.77
CA PHE A 232 -10.77 -24.64 -2.56
C PHE A 232 -11.17 -25.37 -1.29
N LEU A 233 -11.27 -26.69 -1.38
CA LEU A 233 -11.50 -27.58 -0.26
C LEU A 233 -10.21 -28.33 0.07
N LEU A 234 -9.81 -28.27 1.33
CA LEU A 234 -8.80 -29.13 1.91
C LEU A 234 -9.52 -30.29 2.61
N PRO A 235 -9.43 -31.53 2.10
CA PRO A 235 -10.11 -32.65 2.72
C PRO A 235 -9.45 -33.03 4.05
N GLY A 236 -10.29 -33.46 4.99
CA GLY A 236 -9.93 -33.97 6.31
C GLY A 236 -11.00 -34.93 6.83
N SER A 237 -11.53 -34.68 8.02
CA SER A 237 -12.63 -35.42 8.67
C SER A 237 -14.00 -34.84 8.33
N GLU A 238 -15.07 -35.40 8.93
CA GLU A 238 -16.44 -34.88 8.81
C GLU A 238 -16.65 -33.49 9.42
N LYS A 239 -15.65 -32.94 10.12
CA LYS A 239 -15.62 -31.57 10.64
C LYS A 239 -15.14 -30.62 9.56
N LEU A 240 -15.83 -29.50 9.37
CA LEU A 240 -15.50 -28.53 8.33
C LEU A 240 -15.33 -27.14 8.91
N VAL A 241 -14.28 -26.44 8.47
CA VAL A 241 -14.12 -25.00 8.69
C VAL A 241 -14.38 -24.25 7.40
N VAL A 242 -15.45 -23.46 7.37
CA VAL A 242 -15.74 -22.52 6.27
C VAL A 242 -15.01 -21.22 6.56
N PHE A 243 -14.07 -20.87 5.69
CA PHE A 243 -13.10 -19.80 5.93
C PHE A 243 -13.42 -18.53 5.12
N ALA A 244 -13.61 -17.42 5.82
CA ALA A 244 -13.82 -16.08 5.24
C ALA A 244 -12.67 -15.11 5.58
N HIS A 245 -11.95 -14.65 4.55
CA HIS A 245 -10.83 -13.73 4.73
C HIS A 245 -11.28 -12.28 5.02
N GLY A 246 -10.37 -11.47 5.54
CA GLY A 246 -10.59 -10.03 5.76
C GLY A 246 -10.48 -9.18 4.49
N LEU A 247 -10.84 -7.90 4.61
CA LEU A 247 -10.82 -6.96 3.49
C LEU A 247 -9.40 -6.75 2.95
N GLY A 248 -9.21 -6.97 1.64
CA GLY A 248 -7.91 -6.92 0.96
C GLY A 248 -7.03 -8.16 1.16
N GLY A 249 -7.55 -9.20 1.82
CA GLY A 249 -7.01 -10.55 1.79
C GLY A 249 -7.51 -11.34 0.57
N SER A 250 -7.15 -12.62 0.54
CA SER A 250 -7.57 -13.60 -0.47
C SER A 250 -7.73 -14.97 0.20
N MET A 251 -8.45 -15.89 -0.43
CA MET A 251 -8.47 -17.31 -0.03
C MET A 251 -7.06 -17.87 0.14
N LEU A 252 -6.20 -17.65 -0.87
CA LEU A 252 -4.86 -18.23 -0.93
C LEU A 252 -3.94 -17.73 0.19
N SER A 253 -4.23 -16.57 0.79
CA SER A 253 -3.44 -16.06 1.92
C SER A 253 -3.53 -16.93 3.18
N ARG A 254 -4.36 -17.99 3.16
CA ARG A 254 -4.75 -18.77 4.35
C ARG A 254 -4.57 -20.27 4.19
N VAL A 255 -3.97 -20.67 3.07
CA VAL A 255 -3.59 -22.05 2.78
C VAL A 255 -2.71 -22.63 3.90
N GLU A 256 -1.63 -21.94 4.25
CA GLU A 256 -0.70 -22.38 5.29
C GLU A 256 -1.37 -22.53 6.67
N LEU A 257 -2.27 -21.60 7.02
CA LEU A 257 -3.01 -21.67 8.28
C LEU A 257 -3.98 -22.87 8.29
N ALA A 258 -4.67 -23.11 7.18
CA ALA A 258 -5.62 -24.21 7.05
C ALA A 258 -4.92 -25.57 7.12
N GLU A 259 -3.77 -25.73 6.46
CA GLU A 259 -2.95 -26.94 6.52
C GLU A 259 -2.47 -27.22 7.95
N LYS A 260 -1.89 -26.21 8.61
CA LYS A 260 -1.45 -26.34 10.02
C LYS A 260 -2.61 -26.66 10.98
N LEU A 261 -3.81 -26.14 10.72
CA LEU A 261 -5.00 -26.45 11.53
C LEU A 261 -5.50 -27.86 11.27
N ARG A 262 -5.61 -28.28 10.01
CA ARG A 262 -5.97 -29.65 9.63
C ARG A 262 -5.02 -30.65 10.27
N ASP A 263 -3.71 -30.40 10.25
CA ASP A 263 -2.73 -31.32 10.84
C ASP A 263 -2.89 -31.44 12.37
N LYS A 264 -3.51 -30.44 13.03
CA LYS A 264 -3.77 -30.44 14.47
C LYS A 264 -5.12 -31.05 14.87
N ASN A 265 -6.18 -30.81 14.11
CA ASN A 265 -7.54 -31.19 14.50
C ASN A 265 -8.24 -32.14 13.51
N GLY A 266 -7.58 -32.47 12.39
CA GLY A 266 -8.09 -33.32 11.34
C GLY A 266 -9.26 -32.73 10.56
N ALA A 267 -9.63 -31.46 10.74
CA ALA A 267 -10.81 -30.88 10.09
C ALA A 267 -10.57 -30.59 8.61
N SER A 268 -11.61 -30.76 7.81
CA SER A 268 -11.69 -30.23 6.44
C SER A 268 -11.72 -28.69 6.48
N PHE A 269 -11.23 -28.03 5.42
CA PHE A 269 -11.23 -26.57 5.30
C PHE A 269 -11.75 -26.12 3.93
N LEU A 270 -12.82 -25.32 3.91
CA LEU A 270 -13.34 -24.71 2.69
C LEU A 270 -12.95 -23.23 2.65
N LEU A 271 -12.08 -22.86 1.71
CA LEU A 271 -11.72 -21.48 1.45
C LEU A 271 -12.78 -20.83 0.57
N VAL A 272 -13.43 -19.79 1.09
CA VAL A 272 -14.53 -19.10 0.40
C VAL A 272 -14.01 -17.89 -0.37
N PRO A 273 -14.25 -17.80 -1.69
CA PRO A 273 -13.91 -16.62 -2.48
C PRO A 273 -14.90 -15.52 -2.14
N LEU A 274 -14.43 -14.44 -1.52
CA LEU A 274 -15.32 -13.30 -1.25
C LEU A 274 -15.34 -12.36 -2.44
N ARG A 275 -16.51 -11.78 -2.70
CA ARG A 275 -16.66 -10.74 -3.73
C ARG A 275 -15.69 -9.60 -3.57
N GLY A 276 -15.30 -9.05 -4.70
CA GLY A 276 -14.20 -8.10 -4.77
C GLY A 276 -12.82 -8.72 -4.86
N THR A 277 -12.65 -10.03 -4.60
CA THR A 277 -11.34 -10.72 -4.63
C THR A 277 -11.46 -12.13 -5.28
N ASP A 278 -10.37 -12.91 -5.32
CA ASP A 278 -10.40 -14.36 -5.61
C ASP A 278 -11.07 -14.81 -6.91
N ALA A 279 -10.93 -14.02 -7.99
CA ALA A 279 -11.60 -14.28 -9.27
C ALA A 279 -13.15 -14.33 -9.19
N HIS A 280 -13.73 -13.82 -8.10
CA HIS A 280 -15.18 -13.72 -7.94
C HIS A 280 -15.79 -12.84 -9.06
N PRO A 281 -16.94 -13.21 -9.65
CA PRO A 281 -17.56 -12.47 -10.76
C PRO A 281 -17.99 -11.06 -10.36
N VAL A 282 -18.48 -10.88 -9.12
CA VAL A 282 -18.69 -9.56 -8.52
C VAL A 282 -17.34 -8.99 -8.09
N LYS A 283 -16.94 -7.89 -8.75
CA LYS A 283 -15.59 -7.31 -8.64
C LYS A 283 -15.42 -6.24 -7.56
N LEU A 284 -16.51 -5.87 -6.89
CA LEU A 284 -16.51 -4.89 -5.81
C LEU A 284 -16.73 -5.58 -4.48
N ALA A 285 -15.91 -5.22 -3.50
CA ALA A 285 -16.19 -5.58 -2.11
C ALA A 285 -17.20 -4.59 -1.53
N THR A 286 -17.99 -5.05 -0.59
CA THR A 286 -18.97 -4.22 0.12
C THR A 286 -18.65 -4.06 1.59
N GLY A 287 -17.48 -4.54 2.02
CA GLY A 287 -17.04 -4.38 3.40
C GLY A 287 -17.94 -5.16 4.36
N GLY A 288 -18.35 -6.37 3.98
CA GLY A 288 -19.10 -7.32 4.80
C GLY A 288 -20.60 -7.37 4.51
N VAL A 289 -21.18 -6.37 3.84
CA VAL A 289 -22.63 -6.29 3.63
C VAL A 289 -23.16 -7.43 2.78
N ASN A 290 -22.55 -7.63 1.62
CA ASN A 290 -22.97 -8.60 0.62
C ASN A 290 -22.07 -9.84 0.60
N GLU A 291 -20.85 -9.78 1.15
CA GLU A 291 -20.00 -10.96 1.39
C GLU A 291 -20.72 -12.04 2.21
N VAL A 292 -21.77 -11.66 2.95
CA VAL A 292 -22.73 -12.56 3.60
C VAL A 292 -23.31 -13.62 2.65
N HIS A 293 -23.65 -13.26 1.41
CA HIS A 293 -24.20 -14.21 0.45
C HIS A 293 -23.15 -15.23 -0.02
N ASP A 294 -21.88 -14.83 -0.06
CA ASP A 294 -20.77 -15.71 -0.44
C ASP A 294 -20.56 -16.78 0.65
N ILE A 295 -20.61 -16.36 1.92
CA ILE A 295 -20.52 -17.27 3.08
C ILE A 295 -21.76 -18.18 3.17
N LEU A 296 -22.98 -17.65 3.00
CA LEU A 296 -24.20 -18.46 3.01
C LEU A 296 -24.23 -19.48 1.86
N GLY A 297 -23.77 -19.09 0.67
CA GLY A 297 -23.60 -20.03 -0.45
C GLY A 297 -22.61 -21.14 -0.13
N ALA A 298 -21.50 -20.82 0.55
CA ALA A 298 -20.52 -21.82 0.99
C ALA A 298 -21.07 -22.77 2.07
N LEU A 299 -21.87 -22.25 3.02
CA LEU A 299 -22.58 -23.08 4.01
C LEU A 299 -23.56 -24.03 3.33
N LYS A 300 -24.33 -23.52 2.36
CA LYS A 300 -25.24 -24.37 1.57
C LYS A 300 -24.47 -25.45 0.81
N PHE A 301 -23.39 -25.08 0.11
CA PHE A 301 -22.53 -26.04 -0.59
C PHE A 301 -21.98 -27.11 0.36
N ALA A 302 -21.51 -26.73 1.55
CA ALA A 302 -21.03 -27.68 2.54
C ALA A 302 -22.11 -28.70 2.95
N VAL A 303 -23.33 -28.25 3.24
CA VAL A 303 -24.45 -29.14 3.59
C VAL A 303 -24.84 -30.03 2.42
N ASP A 304 -24.95 -29.47 1.21
CA ASP A 304 -25.26 -30.22 -0.02
C ASP A 304 -24.15 -31.25 -0.34
N SER A 305 -22.91 -31.00 0.10
CA SER A 305 -21.77 -31.92 -0.03
C SER A 305 -21.69 -32.96 1.09
N GLY A 306 -22.68 -33.01 1.99
CA GLY A 306 -22.82 -34.04 3.02
C GLY A 306 -22.28 -33.67 4.41
N TYR A 307 -21.78 -32.45 4.61
CA TYR A 307 -21.38 -32.01 5.95
C TYR A 307 -22.60 -31.67 6.81
N ARG A 308 -22.73 -32.32 7.97
CA ARG A 308 -23.77 -31.97 8.95
C ARG A 308 -23.50 -30.59 9.53
N THR A 309 -24.53 -29.77 9.69
CA THR A 309 -24.43 -28.41 10.24
C THR A 309 -23.74 -28.35 11.60
N GLY A 310 -24.00 -29.34 12.48
CA GLY A 310 -23.32 -29.52 13.77
C GLY A 310 -21.83 -29.86 13.69
N ASN A 311 -21.29 -30.15 12.51
CA ASN A 311 -19.87 -30.36 12.28
C ASN A 311 -19.21 -29.16 11.57
N ILE A 312 -19.98 -28.14 11.16
CA ILE A 312 -19.47 -26.98 10.45
C ILE A 312 -19.14 -25.88 11.46
N ALA A 313 -17.96 -25.29 11.34
CA ALA A 313 -17.58 -24.05 12.00
C ALA A 313 -17.27 -22.98 10.95
N VAL A 314 -17.67 -21.73 11.19
CA VAL A 314 -17.31 -20.61 10.30
C VAL A 314 -16.18 -19.83 10.95
N TYR A 315 -15.03 -19.75 10.29
CA TYR A 315 -13.97 -18.85 10.68
C TYR A 315 -14.02 -17.59 9.82
N GLY A 316 -14.04 -16.41 10.45
CA GLY A 316 -13.99 -15.14 9.75
C GLY A 316 -12.96 -14.19 10.37
N SER A 317 -12.16 -13.54 9.54
CA SER A 317 -11.19 -12.52 9.99
C SER A 317 -11.58 -11.11 9.55
N SER A 318 -11.48 -10.12 10.44
CA SER A 318 -11.79 -8.71 10.15
C SER A 318 -13.17 -8.58 9.48
N MET A 319 -13.25 -8.01 8.28
CA MET A 319 -14.47 -7.97 7.45
C MET A 319 -15.15 -9.34 7.28
N GLY A 320 -14.40 -10.41 7.04
CA GLY A 320 -14.94 -11.76 6.92
C GLY A 320 -15.56 -12.25 8.22
N GLY A 321 -15.04 -11.82 9.37
CA GLY A 321 -15.63 -12.09 10.68
C GLY A 321 -16.95 -11.35 10.88
N SER A 322 -16.99 -10.06 10.56
CA SER A 322 -18.23 -9.27 10.59
C SER A 322 -19.30 -9.83 9.65
N ALA A 323 -18.91 -10.30 8.45
CA ALA A 323 -19.81 -10.96 7.51
C ALA A 323 -20.25 -12.36 8.01
N ALA A 324 -19.36 -13.12 8.65
CA ALA A 324 -19.65 -14.41 9.26
C ALA A 324 -20.72 -14.28 10.35
N LEU A 325 -20.64 -13.26 11.19
CA LEU A 325 -21.65 -12.99 12.22
C LEU A 325 -23.04 -12.79 11.60
N LYS A 326 -23.16 -11.88 10.62
CA LYS A 326 -24.45 -11.63 9.96
C LYS A 326 -24.95 -12.84 9.18
N SER A 327 -24.07 -13.55 8.46
CA SER A 327 -24.47 -14.75 7.69
C SER A 327 -24.98 -15.85 8.60
N CYS A 328 -24.29 -16.17 9.69
CA CYS A 328 -24.73 -17.22 10.62
C CYS A 328 -26.02 -16.84 11.34
N SER A 329 -26.21 -15.56 11.70
CA SER A 329 -27.49 -15.06 12.23
C SER A 329 -28.66 -15.18 11.24
N LEU A 330 -28.38 -15.28 9.94
CA LEU A 330 -29.36 -15.41 8.86
C LEU A 330 -29.39 -16.82 8.24
N ALA A 331 -28.62 -17.77 8.78
CA ALA A 331 -28.39 -19.06 8.14
C ALA A 331 -29.63 -19.98 8.17
N GLY A 332 -30.58 -19.75 9.07
CA GLY A 332 -31.76 -20.59 9.22
C GLY A 332 -31.36 -22.05 9.47
N GLU A 333 -31.79 -22.95 8.59
CA GLU A 333 -31.45 -24.38 8.66
C GLU A 333 -29.96 -24.68 8.42
N LEU A 334 -29.21 -23.74 7.83
CA LEU A 334 -27.77 -23.86 7.59
C LEU A 334 -26.90 -23.45 8.79
N ILE A 335 -27.50 -23.22 9.97
CA ILE A 335 -26.82 -22.72 11.15
C ILE A 335 -25.64 -23.64 11.55
N PRO A 336 -24.38 -23.15 11.57
CA PRO A 336 -23.23 -23.97 11.93
C PRO A 336 -23.16 -24.23 13.43
N ALA A 337 -22.35 -25.20 13.84
CA ALA A 337 -22.04 -25.47 15.25
C ALA A 337 -21.46 -24.24 15.97
N GLY A 338 -20.70 -23.41 15.25
CA GLY A 338 -20.19 -22.17 15.81
C GLY A 338 -19.40 -21.31 14.84
N ILE A 339 -19.02 -20.14 15.35
CA ILE A 339 -18.32 -19.08 14.64
C ILE A 339 -17.06 -18.73 15.42
N VAL A 340 -15.92 -18.72 14.74
CA VAL A 340 -14.65 -18.20 15.25
C VAL A 340 -14.35 -16.88 14.56
N VAL A 341 -14.40 -15.79 15.33
CA VAL A 341 -14.35 -14.43 14.82
C VAL A 341 -13.03 -13.80 15.23
N HIS A 342 -12.14 -13.53 14.29
CA HIS A 342 -10.84 -12.95 14.57
C HIS A 342 -10.79 -11.48 14.15
N GLY A 343 -10.73 -10.55 15.11
CA GLY A 343 -10.55 -9.12 14.88
C GLY A 343 -11.68 -8.46 14.09
N ALA A 344 -12.92 -8.91 14.25
CA ALA A 344 -14.07 -8.29 13.57
C ALA A 344 -14.42 -6.92 14.16
N TYR A 345 -15.16 -6.11 13.41
CA TYR A 345 -15.68 -4.84 13.90
C TYR A 345 -17.18 -4.94 14.17
N SER A 346 -17.65 -4.23 15.20
CA SER A 346 -19.08 -4.06 15.48
C SER A 346 -19.76 -3.03 14.57
N SER A 347 -18.96 -2.07 14.06
CA SER A 347 -19.36 -1.01 13.13
C SER A 347 -18.18 -0.64 12.22
N PHE A 348 -18.41 -0.66 10.91
CA PHE A 348 -17.34 -0.40 9.93
C PHE A 348 -16.74 1.00 10.11
N PHE A 349 -17.57 2.04 10.25
CA PHE A 349 -17.09 3.41 10.38
C PHE A 349 -16.45 3.67 11.74
N ALA A 350 -16.88 3.01 12.81
CA ALA A 350 -16.17 3.09 14.09
C ALA A 350 -14.74 2.54 13.95
N SER A 351 -14.58 1.38 13.30
CA SER A 351 -13.26 0.82 12.99
C SER A 351 -12.44 1.72 12.05
N ALA A 352 -13.08 2.36 11.06
CA ALA A 352 -12.42 3.32 10.17
C ALA A 352 -11.90 4.56 10.93
N VAL A 353 -12.66 5.08 11.90
CA VAL A 353 -12.22 6.17 12.79
C VAL A 353 -11.02 5.73 13.61
N ARG A 354 -11.01 4.52 14.19
CA ARG A 354 -9.84 4.02 14.93
C ARG A 354 -8.60 3.89 14.05
N ARG A 355 -8.78 3.48 12.79
CA ARG A 355 -7.69 3.32 11.82
C ARG A 355 -7.15 4.63 11.25
N THR A 356 -8.01 5.62 11.04
CA THR A 356 -7.69 6.82 10.23
C THR A 356 -7.99 8.16 10.90
N GLY A 357 -8.57 8.15 12.10
CA GLY A 357 -9.10 9.33 12.77
C GLY A 357 -10.43 9.81 12.17
N ARG A 358 -11.11 10.74 12.85
CA ARG A 358 -12.38 11.32 12.39
C ARG A 358 -12.26 12.02 11.03
N ALA A 359 -11.18 12.77 10.83
CA ALA A 359 -10.92 13.44 9.54
C ALA A 359 -10.69 12.41 8.40
N GLY A 360 -10.01 11.30 8.70
CA GLY A 360 -9.77 10.22 7.73
C GLY A 360 -11.06 9.47 7.37
N GLU A 361 -11.94 9.24 8.34
CA GLU A 361 -13.25 8.64 8.11
C GLU A 361 -14.18 9.57 7.32
N LEU A 362 -14.21 10.87 7.60
CA LEU A 362 -14.93 11.85 6.79
C LEU A 362 -14.44 11.84 5.33
N LEU A 363 -13.12 11.86 5.14
CA LEU A 363 -12.51 11.77 3.82
C LEU A 363 -12.86 10.45 3.12
N LEU A 364 -12.87 9.34 3.85
CA LEU A 364 -13.28 8.03 3.32
C LEU A 364 -14.73 8.08 2.82
N LYS A 365 -15.67 8.60 3.62
CA LYS A 365 -17.08 8.76 3.23
C LYS A 365 -17.23 9.60 1.97
N LEU A 366 -16.51 10.71 1.85
CA LEU A 366 -16.53 11.59 0.67
C LEU A 366 -15.99 10.89 -0.59
N LEU A 367 -15.03 9.98 -0.43
CA LEU A 367 -14.40 9.26 -1.54
C LEU A 367 -15.16 7.98 -1.95
N MET A 368 -16.09 7.49 -1.14
CA MET A 368 -16.88 6.30 -1.43
C MET A 368 -18.17 6.65 -2.19
N PRO A 369 -18.73 5.71 -2.98
CA PRO A 369 -20.08 5.88 -3.52
C PRO A 369 -21.11 6.04 -2.41
N GLY A 370 -22.11 6.91 -2.59
CA GLY A 370 -23.14 7.13 -1.58
C GLY A 370 -23.93 5.87 -1.21
N TRP A 371 -24.13 4.93 -2.14
CA TRP A 371 -24.74 3.63 -1.84
C TRP A 371 -23.87 2.79 -0.89
N ALA A 372 -22.54 2.80 -1.06
CA ALA A 372 -21.64 2.03 -0.21
C ALA A 372 -21.58 2.61 1.20
N VAL A 373 -21.60 3.94 1.31
CA VAL A 373 -21.63 4.64 2.61
C VAL A 373 -22.91 4.29 3.37
N ARG A 374 -24.07 4.35 2.72
CA ARG A 374 -25.36 3.98 3.34
C ARG A 374 -25.36 2.53 3.81
N ASN A 375 -25.02 1.59 2.92
CA ASN A 375 -25.01 0.16 3.24
C ASN A 375 -24.06 -0.18 4.40
N LEU A 376 -22.88 0.45 4.45
CA LEU A 376 -21.92 0.23 5.54
C LEU A 376 -22.33 0.87 6.86
N ALA A 377 -23.09 1.97 6.82
CA ALA A 377 -23.64 2.59 8.03
C ALA A 377 -24.76 1.73 8.63
N GLU A 378 -25.57 1.10 7.77
CA GLU A 378 -26.63 0.18 8.16
C GLU A 378 -26.09 -1.20 8.56
N PHE A 379 -24.95 -1.62 8.02
CA PHE A 379 -24.31 -2.87 8.37
C PHE A 379 -23.64 -2.82 9.74
N ARG A 380 -24.40 -3.26 10.74
CA ARG A 380 -23.98 -3.35 12.13
C ARG A 380 -23.99 -4.82 12.56
N PRO A 381 -22.88 -5.56 12.45
CA PRO A 381 -22.78 -6.96 12.88
C PRO A 381 -23.35 -7.22 14.28
N VAL A 382 -23.10 -6.31 15.23
CA VAL A 382 -23.61 -6.38 16.61
C VAL A 382 -25.14 -6.50 16.68
N PHE A 383 -25.87 -5.87 15.76
CA PHE A 383 -27.34 -5.95 15.71
C PHE A 383 -27.81 -7.37 15.37
N TRP A 384 -27.12 -8.04 14.44
CA TRP A 384 -27.50 -9.37 13.95
C TRP A 384 -27.30 -10.46 15.00
N LEU A 385 -26.42 -10.24 15.98
CA LEU A 385 -26.16 -11.20 17.07
C LEU A 385 -27.39 -11.47 17.94
N SER A 386 -28.34 -10.53 17.99
CA SER A 386 -29.61 -10.73 18.68
C SER A 386 -30.53 -11.77 18.01
N PHE A 387 -30.26 -12.10 16.75
CA PHE A 387 -30.96 -13.12 15.96
C PHE A 387 -30.18 -14.43 15.83
N LEU A 388 -28.96 -14.50 16.38
CA LEU A 388 -28.17 -15.72 16.32
C LEU A 388 -28.82 -16.82 17.15
N ASP A 389 -28.96 -18.02 16.55
CA ASP A 389 -29.48 -19.19 17.25
C ASP A 389 -28.61 -19.51 18.47
N ARG A 390 -29.25 -19.80 19.60
CA ARG A 390 -28.58 -20.05 20.89
C ARG A 390 -27.59 -21.21 20.85
N ARG A 391 -27.83 -22.18 19.96
CA ARG A 391 -26.99 -23.39 19.79
C ARG A 391 -25.69 -23.09 19.05
N CYS A 392 -25.64 -22.00 18.27
CA CYS A 392 -24.46 -21.63 17.52
C CYS A 392 -23.42 -20.98 18.45
N GLY A 393 -22.31 -21.66 18.69
CA GLY A 393 -21.24 -21.15 19.53
C GLY A 393 -20.51 -19.95 18.95
N VAL A 394 -19.99 -19.04 19.79
CA VAL A 394 -19.18 -17.91 19.30
C VAL A 394 -17.89 -17.75 20.07
N GLU A 395 -16.76 -17.72 19.36
CA GLU A 395 -15.42 -17.48 19.90
C GLU A 395 -14.84 -16.21 19.26
N TYR A 396 -14.78 -15.14 20.04
CA TYR A 396 -14.22 -13.85 19.68
C TYR A 396 -12.72 -13.81 19.99
N ILE A 397 -11.88 -13.65 18.99
CA ILE A 397 -10.42 -13.63 19.12
C ILE A 397 -9.89 -12.25 18.72
N TYR A 398 -9.15 -11.63 19.63
CA TYR A 398 -8.56 -10.31 19.45
C TYR A 398 -7.10 -10.30 19.89
N GLY A 399 -6.32 -9.38 19.34
CA GLY A 399 -4.99 -9.07 19.84
C GLY A 399 -5.03 -7.84 20.75
N ASP A 400 -4.27 -7.84 21.83
CA ASP A 400 -4.13 -6.69 22.75
C ASP A 400 -3.60 -5.41 22.06
N GLY A 401 -2.81 -5.57 21.00
CA GLY A 401 -2.26 -4.52 20.16
C GLY A 401 -3.11 -4.17 18.94
N ASP A 402 -4.33 -4.70 18.81
CA ASP A 402 -5.22 -4.40 17.68
C ASP A 402 -5.79 -2.98 17.80
N ARG A 403 -5.25 -2.04 17.01
CA ARG A 403 -5.72 -0.64 16.97
C ARG A 403 -6.89 -0.39 16.03
N ILE A 404 -7.32 -1.40 15.25
CA ILE A 404 -8.38 -1.28 14.25
C ILE A 404 -9.70 -1.83 14.80
N SER A 405 -9.62 -2.99 15.43
CA SER A 405 -10.72 -3.65 16.12
C SER A 405 -10.19 -4.15 17.46
N PRO A 406 -10.09 -3.30 18.47
CA PRO A 406 -9.49 -3.68 19.75
C PRO A 406 -10.39 -4.67 20.52
N PRO A 407 -9.88 -5.33 21.57
CA PRO A 407 -10.62 -6.33 22.33
C PRO A 407 -12.01 -5.90 22.83
N GLU A 408 -12.23 -4.61 23.09
CA GLU A 408 -13.52 -4.08 23.54
C GLU A 408 -14.61 -4.22 22.46
N GLU A 409 -14.25 -4.33 21.18
CA GLU A 409 -15.20 -4.68 20.12
C GLU A 409 -15.71 -6.12 20.29
N GLY A 410 -14.83 -7.02 20.74
CA GLY A 410 -15.17 -8.40 21.07
C GLY A 410 -16.10 -8.50 22.28
N GLU A 411 -15.81 -7.74 23.34
CA GLU A 411 -16.66 -7.64 24.54
C GLU A 411 -18.04 -7.09 24.19
N LEU A 412 -18.11 -5.97 23.44
CA LEU A 412 -19.36 -5.39 22.97
C LEU A 412 -20.20 -6.37 22.16
N MET A 413 -19.57 -7.16 21.28
CA MET A 413 -20.27 -8.18 20.50
C MET A 413 -20.65 -9.38 21.36
N ALA A 414 -19.82 -9.80 22.31
CA ALA A 414 -20.14 -10.87 23.25
C ALA A 414 -21.36 -10.52 24.11
N ASP A 415 -21.47 -9.29 24.60
CA ASP A 415 -22.63 -8.80 25.36
C ASP A 415 -23.93 -8.84 24.55
N ALA A 416 -23.85 -8.62 23.23
CA ALA A 416 -24.98 -8.70 22.31
C ALA A 416 -25.28 -10.15 21.83
N THR A 417 -24.41 -11.11 22.12
CA THR A 417 -24.52 -12.48 21.64
C THR A 417 -25.46 -13.30 22.51
N ARG A 418 -26.53 -13.85 21.92
CA ARG A 418 -27.49 -14.71 22.63
C ARG A 418 -27.07 -16.19 22.72
N SER A 419 -25.96 -16.56 22.10
CA SER A 419 -25.40 -17.92 22.16
C SER A 419 -25.26 -18.40 23.59
N GLU A 420 -25.61 -19.67 23.84
CA GLU A 420 -25.42 -20.31 25.14
C GLU A 420 -23.96 -20.50 25.49
N SER A 421 -23.06 -20.41 24.51
CA SER A 421 -21.65 -20.39 24.80
C SER A 421 -20.88 -19.46 23.85
N CYS A 422 -20.54 -18.32 24.45
CA CYS A 422 -19.82 -17.22 23.89
C CYS A 422 -18.54 -17.01 24.71
N ARG A 423 -17.41 -16.75 24.06
CA ARG A 423 -16.14 -16.45 24.72
C ARG A 423 -15.37 -15.36 23.99
N VAL A 424 -14.75 -14.47 24.75
CA VAL A 424 -13.72 -13.55 24.25
C VAL A 424 -12.34 -14.06 24.66
N VAL A 425 -11.42 -14.09 23.72
CA VAL A 425 -10.03 -14.50 23.88
C VAL A 425 -9.14 -13.39 23.37
N VAL A 426 -8.26 -12.90 24.23
CA VAL A 426 -7.26 -11.89 23.88
C VAL A 426 -5.89 -12.56 23.79
N ILE A 427 -5.19 -12.35 22.69
CA ILE A 427 -3.85 -12.86 22.46
C ILE A 427 -2.86 -11.71 22.71
N GLU A 428 -1.96 -11.90 23.68
CA GLU A 428 -0.94 -10.91 24.02
C GLU A 428 0.08 -10.72 22.89
N GLY A 429 0.58 -9.50 22.75
CA GLY A 429 1.54 -9.11 21.73
C GLY A 429 1.03 -9.20 20.29
N CYS A 430 -0.28 -9.34 20.10
CA CYS A 430 -0.88 -9.54 18.78
C CYS A 430 -1.61 -8.30 18.28
N GLY A 431 -1.42 -7.96 17.01
CA GLY A 431 -2.16 -6.87 16.34
C GLY A 431 -3.32 -7.37 15.47
N HIS A 432 -3.93 -6.46 14.71
CA HIS A 432 -5.04 -6.79 13.81
C HIS A 432 -4.70 -7.93 12.82
N PRO A 433 -5.64 -8.84 12.49
CA PRO A 433 -5.47 -10.04 11.61
C PRO A 433 -5.03 -9.83 10.15
N THR A 434 -4.37 -8.72 9.82
CA THR A 434 -3.88 -8.37 8.46
C THR A 434 -2.47 -8.90 8.15
N GLY A 435 -2.01 -9.94 8.86
CA GLY A 435 -0.88 -10.78 8.45
C GLY A 435 0.52 -10.24 8.78
N ARG A 436 0.70 -9.41 9.82
CA ARG A 436 2.04 -8.92 10.21
C ARG A 436 2.40 -8.92 11.69
N ASN A 437 1.44 -9.16 12.58
CA ASN A 437 1.64 -8.83 14.00
C ASN A 437 1.15 -9.91 14.98
N ALA A 438 0.78 -11.12 14.55
CA ALA A 438 0.45 -12.20 15.49
C ALA A 438 1.59 -13.22 15.50
N SER A 439 1.99 -13.71 16.68
CA SER A 439 2.83 -14.91 16.70
C SER A 439 1.98 -16.04 16.13
N GLU A 440 2.41 -16.56 14.98
CA GLU A 440 1.60 -17.51 14.20
C GLU A 440 1.28 -18.76 15.03
N ALA A 441 2.20 -19.14 15.93
CA ALA A 441 2.03 -20.22 16.88
C ALA A 441 0.92 -19.97 17.93
N ALA A 442 0.84 -18.77 18.52
CA ALA A 442 -0.20 -18.46 19.51
C ALA A 442 -1.59 -18.43 18.85
N LEU A 443 -1.69 -17.80 17.68
CA LEU A 443 -2.95 -17.79 16.91
C LEU A 443 -3.38 -19.22 16.55
N LEU A 444 -2.47 -20.05 16.06
CA LEU A 444 -2.77 -21.43 15.71
C LEU A 444 -3.27 -22.24 16.91
N ALA A 445 -2.64 -22.09 18.07
CA ALA A 445 -3.04 -22.75 19.31
C ALA A 445 -4.44 -22.32 19.74
N VAL A 446 -4.72 -21.01 19.77
CA VAL A 446 -6.03 -20.47 20.13
C VAL A 446 -7.11 -20.95 19.16
N LEU A 447 -6.86 -20.87 17.85
CA LEU A 447 -7.82 -21.32 16.83
C LEU A 447 -8.14 -22.81 16.96
N SER A 448 -7.11 -23.65 17.11
CA SER A 448 -7.31 -25.09 17.30
C SER A 448 -8.15 -25.37 18.55
N GLN A 449 -7.91 -24.65 19.65
CA GLN A 449 -8.65 -24.82 20.89
C GLN A 449 -10.11 -24.34 20.77
N SER A 450 -10.34 -23.19 20.13
CA SER A 450 -11.68 -22.63 19.89
C SER A 450 -12.51 -23.54 18.98
N LEU A 451 -11.92 -24.09 17.92
CA LEU A 451 -12.60 -25.05 17.03
C LEU A 451 -13.00 -26.33 17.77
N ASN A 452 -12.09 -26.92 18.55
CA ASN A 452 -12.40 -28.11 19.35
C ASN A 452 -13.51 -27.83 20.37
N ARG A 453 -13.54 -26.65 20.98
CA ARG A 453 -14.64 -26.24 21.88
C ARG A 453 -15.98 -26.04 21.17
N ILE A 454 -15.98 -25.62 19.91
CA ILE A 454 -17.22 -25.50 19.13
C ILE A 454 -17.81 -26.88 18.85
N TRP A 455 -16.98 -27.85 18.46
CA TRP A 455 -17.45 -29.18 18.07
C TRP A 455 -17.70 -30.15 19.24
N ASN A 456 -17.16 -29.89 20.43
CA ASN A 456 -17.32 -30.77 21.60
C ASN A 456 -18.46 -30.32 22.54
N ARG A 457 -19.38 -29.48 22.04
CA ARG A 457 -20.64 -29.11 22.72
C ARG A 457 -21.73 -30.07 22.25
#